data_AF-A0A172TGP3-F1
#
_entry.id   AF-A0A172TGP3-F1
#
_cell.length_a   1.000
_cell.length_b   1.000
_cell.length_c   1.000
_cell.angle_alpha   90.00
_cell.angle_beta   90.00
_cell.angle_gamma   90.00
#
_symmetry.space_group_name_H-M   'P 1'
#
loop_
_entity.id
_entity.type
_entity.pdbx_description
1 polymer ?
#
loop_
_entity_poly.entity_id
_entity_poly.type
_entity_poly.pdbx_seq_one_letter_code
_entity_poly.pdbx_strand_id
1 'polypeptide(L)'
;MKKRIMGLLAGIVVVAFVYYLYDGQKAEYKVITIDEAPTDIRTALKSYDTTKFSVFEDEKNSYIYYDPEIARENDYISVSLKVHNKFGQMVISAHTDHAVNDGEVNNDVLIQMDKIDPKTMVLKEIDKR
;
A
#
# COMPACT_ATOMS: atom_id res chain seq x y z
N MET A 1 13.72 12.60 44.17
CA MET A 1 12.50 12.40 43.36
C MET A 1 12.64 12.91 41.92
N LYS A 2 13.05 14.17 41.68
CA LYS A 2 13.18 14.74 40.31
C LYS A 2 13.96 13.86 39.32
N LYS A 3 15.11 13.29 39.72
CA LYS A 3 15.91 12.38 38.87
C LYS A 3 15.19 11.07 38.49
N ARG A 4 14.32 10.54 39.35
CA ARG A 4 13.53 9.33 39.09
C ARG A 4 12.37 9.63 38.12
N ILE A 5 11.71 10.78 38.30
CA ILE A 5 10.64 11.25 37.40
C ILE A 5 11.21 11.52 35.99
N MET A 6 12.40 12.12 35.92
CA MET A 6 13.08 12.44 34.67
C MET A 6 13.54 11.18 33.91
N GLY A 7 14.01 10.15 34.62
CA GLY A 7 14.30 8.83 34.03
C GLY A 7 13.05 8.12 33.50
N LEU A 8 11.92 8.26 34.19
CA LEU A 8 10.65 7.64 33.79
C LEU A 8 10.06 8.33 32.54
N LEU A 9 10.13 9.66 32.47
CA LEU A 9 9.78 10.44 31.27
C LEU A 9 10.68 10.09 30.07
N ALA A 10 12.00 9.98 30.28
CA ALA A 10 12.92 9.56 29.22
C ALA A 10 12.58 8.15 28.70
N GLY A 11 12.23 7.22 29.60
CA GLY A 11 11.77 5.89 29.23
C GLY A 11 10.51 5.90 28.34
N ILE A 12 9.52 6.74 28.68
CA ILE A 12 8.30 6.88 27.88
C ILE A 12 8.63 7.41 26.47
N VAL A 13 9.52 8.40 26.35
CA VAL A 13 9.94 8.94 25.05
C VAL A 13 10.62 7.88 24.20
N VAL A 14 11.50 7.07 24.80
CA VAL A 14 12.17 5.97 24.07
C VAL A 14 11.17 4.93 23.61
N VAL A 15 10.22 4.52 24.45
CA VAL A 15 9.19 3.54 24.07
C VAL A 15 8.30 4.09 22.96
N ALA A 16 7.88 5.35 23.05
CA ALA A 16 7.10 6.01 22.01
C ALA A 16 7.87 6.09 20.68
N PHE A 17 9.17 6.38 20.73
CA PHE A 17 10.03 6.43 19.54
C PHE A 17 10.22 5.05 18.90
N VAL A 18 10.43 4.00 19.71
CA VAL A 18 10.53 2.62 19.22
C VAL A 18 9.21 2.18 18.59
N TYR A 19 8.07 2.49 19.22
CA TYR A 19 6.75 2.20 18.67
C TYR A 19 6.52 2.91 17.34
N TYR A 20 6.90 4.19 17.25
CA TYR A 20 6.82 4.98 16.03
C TYR A 20 7.62 4.37 14.87
N LEU A 21 8.85 3.90 15.13
CA LEU A 21 9.67 3.21 14.13
C LEU A 21 9.08 1.85 13.72
N TYR A 22 8.42 1.14 14.64
CA TYR A 22 7.85 -0.18 14.40
C TYR A 22 6.57 -0.14 13.54
N ASP A 23 5.67 0.81 13.82
CA ASP A 23 4.41 0.94 13.09
C ASP A 23 4.65 1.40 11.64
N GLY A 24 5.69 2.21 11.43
CA GLY A 24 6.08 2.73 10.13
C GLY A 24 5.29 3.99 9.77
N GLN A 25 5.94 4.90 9.03
CA GLN A 25 5.28 6.13 8.60
C GLN A 25 4.37 5.84 7.41
N LYS A 26 3.14 6.37 7.41
CA LYS A 26 2.30 6.37 6.21
C LYS A 26 3.02 7.14 5.10
N ALA A 27 3.20 6.51 3.94
CA ALA A 27 3.70 7.22 2.78
C ALA A 27 2.54 7.96 2.09
N GLU A 28 2.84 9.09 1.46
CA GLU A 28 1.87 9.77 0.61
C GLU A 28 1.70 8.98 -0.70
N TYR A 29 0.46 8.69 -1.06
CA TYR A 29 0.09 8.08 -2.33
C TYR A 29 -1.29 8.57 -2.73
N LYS A 30 -1.58 8.50 -4.02
CA LYS A 30 -2.88 8.81 -4.58
C LYS A 30 -3.49 7.53 -5.14
N VAL A 31 -4.70 7.20 -4.71
CA VAL A 31 -5.51 6.18 -5.39
C VAL A 31 -6.05 6.83 -6.67
N ILE A 32 -5.78 6.20 -7.81
CA ILE A 32 -6.28 6.65 -9.12
C ILE A 32 -6.98 5.48 -9.81
N THR A 33 -7.88 5.80 -10.72
CA THR A 33 -8.45 4.82 -11.65
C THR A 33 -7.48 4.55 -12.79
N ILE A 34 -7.63 3.40 -13.46
CA ILE A 34 -6.81 3.07 -14.65
C ILE A 34 -6.95 4.16 -15.73
N ASP A 35 -8.14 4.75 -15.89
CA ASP A 35 -8.37 5.78 -16.91
C ASP A 35 -7.70 7.13 -16.61
N GLU A 36 -7.38 7.40 -15.35
CA GLU A 36 -6.62 8.59 -14.94
C GLU A 36 -5.10 8.42 -15.10
N ALA A 37 -4.61 7.20 -15.33
CA ALA A 37 -3.19 6.93 -15.48
C ALA A 37 -2.64 7.41 -16.84
N PRO A 38 -1.34 7.72 -16.92
CA PRO A 38 -0.69 8.04 -18.19
C PRO A 38 -0.87 6.97 -19.28
N THR A 39 -0.86 7.39 -20.55
CA THR A 39 -1.17 6.52 -21.70
C THR A 39 -0.25 5.30 -21.82
N ASP A 40 1.04 5.46 -21.51
CA ASP A 40 2.04 4.39 -21.46
C ASP A 40 1.71 3.36 -20.38
N ILE A 41 1.36 3.81 -19.16
CA ILE A 41 0.94 2.94 -18.05
C ILE A 41 -0.35 2.19 -18.40
N ARG A 42 -1.34 2.89 -18.97
CA ARG A 42 -2.61 2.28 -19.42
C ARG A 42 -2.38 1.22 -20.50
N THR A 43 -1.46 1.48 -21.42
CA THR A 43 -1.13 0.55 -22.49
C THR A 43 -0.41 -0.68 -21.93
N ALA A 44 0.53 -0.46 -21.02
CA ALA A 44 1.25 -1.54 -20.33
C ALA A 44 0.28 -2.45 -19.56
N LEU A 45 -0.65 -1.86 -18.80
CA LEU A 45 -1.70 -2.57 -18.07
C LEU A 45 -2.59 -3.42 -18.98
N LYS A 46 -3.01 -2.90 -20.14
CA LYS A 46 -3.82 -3.65 -21.12
C LYS A 46 -3.11 -4.86 -21.72
N SER A 47 -1.79 -4.82 -21.79
CA SER A 47 -0.96 -5.92 -22.28
C SER A 47 -0.50 -6.88 -21.18
N TYR A 48 -0.86 -6.61 -19.93
CA TYR A 48 -0.40 -7.36 -18.77
C TYR A 48 -1.43 -8.42 -18.38
N ASP A 49 -0.98 -9.68 -18.31
CA ASP A 49 -1.84 -10.86 -18.10
C ASP A 49 -1.47 -11.62 -16.81
N THR A 50 -0.74 -10.98 -15.88
CA THR A 50 -0.45 -11.63 -14.61
C THR A 50 -1.39 -11.17 -13.52
N THR A 51 -1.80 -12.12 -12.73
CA THR A 51 -2.54 -11.90 -11.51
C THR A 51 -1.63 -11.37 -10.40
N LYS A 52 -2.19 -10.61 -9.43
CA LYS A 52 -1.51 -10.01 -8.26
C LYS A 52 -0.86 -8.63 -8.52
N PHE A 53 0.23 -8.35 -7.82
CA PHE A 53 0.89 -7.04 -7.85
C PHE A 53 1.68 -6.82 -9.13
N SER A 54 1.62 -5.59 -9.65
CA SER A 54 2.43 -5.14 -10.77
C SER A 54 2.92 -3.73 -10.49
N VAL A 55 4.18 -3.47 -10.83
CA VAL A 55 4.79 -2.15 -10.66
C VAL A 55 5.14 -1.61 -12.04
N PHE A 56 4.63 -0.42 -12.33
CA PHE A 56 4.95 0.34 -13.53
C PHE A 56 5.59 1.67 -13.13
N GLU A 57 6.38 2.27 -14.01
CA GLU A 57 7.08 3.52 -13.72
C GLU A 57 7.03 4.46 -14.92
N ASP A 58 6.91 5.75 -14.64
CA ASP A 58 7.25 6.81 -15.59
C ASP A 58 8.51 7.56 -15.10
N GLU A 59 8.79 8.75 -15.64
CA GLU A 59 9.95 9.55 -15.23
C GLU A 59 9.89 10.04 -13.77
N LYS A 60 8.70 10.22 -13.22
CA LYS A 60 8.42 10.92 -11.95
C LYS A 60 7.69 10.08 -10.92
N ASN A 61 6.96 9.06 -11.34
CA ASN A 61 6.03 8.30 -10.51
C ASN A 61 6.26 6.79 -10.66
N SER A 62 5.97 6.08 -9.57
CA SER A 62 5.73 4.65 -9.57
C SER A 62 4.23 4.38 -9.44
N TYR A 63 3.74 3.40 -10.19
CA TYR A 63 2.35 2.98 -10.21
C TYR A 63 2.27 1.53 -9.78
N ILE A 64 1.47 1.24 -8.75
CA ILE A 64 1.30 -0.12 -8.25
C ILE A 64 -0.14 -0.54 -8.50
N TYR A 65 -0.28 -1.57 -9.33
CA TYR A 65 -1.52 -2.24 -9.64
C TYR A 65 -1.63 -3.50 -8.80
N TYR A 66 -2.84 -3.82 -8.34
CA TYR A 66 -3.14 -5.10 -7.73
C TYR A 66 -4.47 -5.63 -8.25
N ASP A 67 -4.42 -6.83 -8.84
CA ASP A 67 -5.58 -7.61 -9.26
C ASP A 67 -5.85 -8.72 -8.23
N PRO A 68 -6.97 -8.65 -7.49
CA PRO A 68 -7.41 -9.76 -6.65
C PRO A 68 -7.89 -10.91 -7.55
N GLU A 69 -7.10 -11.98 -7.66
CA GLU A 69 -7.35 -13.22 -8.44
C GLU A 69 -8.79 -13.77 -8.43
N ILE A 70 -9.59 -13.40 -7.43
CA ILE A 70 -10.84 -14.02 -7.01
C ILE A 70 -12.09 -13.26 -7.49
N ALA A 71 -11.96 -12.16 -8.25
CA ALA A 71 -13.12 -11.48 -8.84
C ALA A 71 -13.94 -12.34 -9.86
N ARG A 72 -13.54 -13.60 -10.12
CA ARG A 72 -14.18 -14.51 -11.08
C ARG A 72 -15.26 -15.43 -10.49
N GLU A 73 -15.41 -15.52 -9.17
CA GLU A 73 -16.46 -16.33 -8.51
C GLU A 73 -17.36 -15.46 -7.62
N ASN A 74 -18.32 -14.72 -8.19
CA ASN A 74 -19.53 -14.14 -7.57
C ASN A 74 -19.46 -13.46 -6.16
N ASP A 75 -18.27 -13.23 -5.61
CA ASP A 75 -18.02 -12.66 -4.31
C ASP A 75 -17.51 -11.22 -4.48
N TYR A 76 -18.17 -10.28 -3.80
CA TYR A 76 -17.72 -8.89 -3.75
C TYR A 76 -16.55 -8.76 -2.77
N ILE A 77 -15.37 -8.48 -3.32
CA ILE A 77 -14.13 -8.31 -2.58
C ILE A 77 -13.79 -6.83 -2.55
N SER A 78 -13.62 -6.25 -1.36
CA SER A 78 -13.03 -4.92 -1.25
C SER A 78 -11.51 -5.06 -1.14
N VAL A 79 -10.79 -4.33 -1.98
CA VAL A 79 -9.33 -4.22 -1.91
C VAL A 79 -8.97 -2.83 -1.43
N SER A 80 -8.13 -2.74 -0.41
CA SER A 80 -7.47 -1.49 -0.03
C SER A 80 -5.96 -1.64 -0.07
N LEU A 81 -5.30 -0.74 -0.80
CA LEU A 81 -3.85 -0.65 -0.84
C LEU A 81 -3.35 0.33 0.24
N LYS A 82 -2.39 -0.10 1.06
CA LYS A 82 -1.74 0.74 2.06
C LYS A 82 -0.24 0.79 1.82
N VAL A 83 0.32 1.98 1.95
CA VAL A 83 1.76 2.23 1.75
C VAL A 83 2.37 2.74 3.04
N HIS A 84 3.39 2.05 3.53
CA HIS A 84 4.13 2.41 4.73
C HIS A 84 5.63 2.39 4.48
N ASN A 85 6.36 3.36 5.03
CA ASN A 85 7.81 3.28 5.13
C ASN A 85 8.20 2.60 6.45
N LYS A 86 8.84 1.44 6.37
CA LYS A 86 9.40 0.71 7.51
C LYS A 86 10.89 0.51 7.30
N PHE A 87 11.70 1.08 8.19
CA PHE A 87 13.17 0.96 8.17
C PHE A 87 13.82 1.30 6.81
N GLY A 88 13.28 2.28 6.08
CA GLY A 88 13.80 2.68 4.77
C GLY A 88 13.31 1.83 3.59
N GLN A 89 12.43 0.86 3.84
CA GLN A 89 11.76 0.07 2.82
C GLN A 89 10.32 0.53 2.67
N MET A 90 9.85 0.62 1.43
CA MET A 90 8.45 0.89 1.16
C MET A 90 7.66 -0.40 1.15
N VAL A 91 6.76 -0.56 2.11
CA VAL A 91 5.89 -1.72 2.26
C VAL A 91 4.52 -1.37 1.70
N ILE A 92 4.13 -2.03 0.61
CA ILE A 92 2.83 -1.89 -0.02
C ILE A 92 2.01 -3.13 0.31
N SER A 93 0.90 -2.93 1.02
CA SER A 93 0.03 -4.01 1.49
C SER A 93 -1.33 -3.94 0.80
N ALA A 94 -1.74 -5.01 0.14
CA ALA A 94 -3.11 -5.21 -0.31
C ALA A 94 -3.89 -5.89 0.81
N HIS A 95 -4.90 -5.21 1.32
CA HIS A 95 -5.85 -5.77 2.26
C HIS A 95 -7.11 -6.15 1.52
N THR A 96 -7.40 -7.43 1.55
CA THR A 96 -8.52 -8.05 0.87
C THR A 96 -9.55 -8.44 1.91
N ASP A 97 -10.64 -7.69 1.99
CA ASP A 97 -11.72 -7.86 2.97
C ASP A 97 -13.04 -8.22 2.25
N HIS A 98 -13.81 -9.19 2.76
CA HIS A 98 -15.15 -9.50 2.26
C HIS A 98 -16.14 -8.40 2.66
N ALA A 99 -16.82 -7.78 1.69
CA ALA A 99 -17.83 -6.76 1.93
C ALA A 99 -19.21 -7.24 1.44
N VAL A 100 -20.18 -7.33 2.35
CA VAL A 100 -21.58 -7.56 2.00
C VAL A 100 -22.21 -6.20 1.70
N ASN A 101 -22.27 -5.85 0.41
CA ASN A 101 -23.08 -4.77 -0.14
C ASN A 101 -22.63 -3.34 0.21
N ASP A 102 -21.63 -2.83 -0.52
CA ASP A 102 -21.46 -1.39 -0.71
C ASP A 102 -21.25 -1.13 -2.22
N GLY A 103 -22.04 -0.22 -2.79
CA GLY A 103 -22.23 -0.05 -4.25
C GLY A 103 -21.03 0.51 -5.03
N GLU A 104 -19.83 0.52 -4.45
CA GLU A 104 -18.60 1.05 -5.04
C GLU A 104 -17.46 0.02 -5.00
N VAL A 105 -17.74 -1.22 -5.40
CA VAL A 105 -16.71 -2.25 -5.51
C VAL A 105 -15.90 -2.02 -6.78
N ASN A 106 -14.81 -1.27 -6.66
CA ASN A 106 -13.79 -1.17 -7.70
C ASN A 106 -12.77 -2.29 -7.46
N ASN A 107 -12.83 -3.35 -8.28
CA ASN A 107 -11.97 -4.53 -8.11
C ASN A 107 -10.49 -4.22 -8.39
N ASP A 108 -10.24 -3.22 -9.24
CA ASP A 108 -8.91 -2.86 -9.72
C ASP A 108 -8.47 -1.55 -9.05
N VAL A 109 -7.43 -1.63 -8.22
CA VAL A 109 -6.88 -0.46 -7.53
C VAL A 109 -5.49 -0.15 -8.07
N LEU A 110 -5.33 1.08 -8.56
CA LEU A 110 -4.04 1.63 -8.99
C LEU A 110 -3.64 2.73 -8.01
N ILE A 111 -2.46 2.61 -7.41
CA ILE A 111 -1.87 3.69 -6.61
C ILE A 111 -0.75 4.35 -7.39
N GLN A 112 -0.74 5.68 -7.37
CA GLN A 112 0.33 6.53 -7.85
C GLN A 112 1.11 7.09 -6.66
N MET A 113 2.42 7.07 -6.75
CA MET A 113 3.34 7.64 -5.76
C MET A 113 4.57 8.21 -6.47
N ASP A 114 5.33 9.03 -5.75
CA ASP A 114 6.64 9.48 -6.22
C ASP A 114 7.51 8.30 -6.62
N LYS A 115 8.37 8.47 -7.63
CA LYS A 115 9.21 7.39 -8.13
C LYS A 115 10.11 6.83 -7.03
N ILE A 116 10.03 5.52 -6.84
CA ILE A 116 10.81 4.78 -5.85
C ILE A 116 11.55 3.65 -6.55
N ASP A 117 12.76 3.34 -6.09
CA ASP A 117 13.51 2.18 -6.59
C ASP A 117 12.75 0.88 -6.24
N PRO A 118 12.35 0.07 -7.23
CA PRO A 118 11.64 -1.20 -7.01
C PRO A 118 12.37 -2.15 -6.05
N LYS A 119 13.71 -2.06 -5.97
CA LYS A 119 14.51 -2.89 -5.05
C LYS A 119 14.25 -2.58 -3.58
N THR A 120 13.72 -1.39 -3.28
CA THR A 120 13.36 -0.95 -1.93
C THR A 120 11.89 -1.20 -1.59
N MET A 121 11.12 -1.71 -2.55
CA MET A 121 9.71 -2.06 -2.37
C MET A 121 9.55 -3.47 -1.83
N VAL A 122 8.61 -3.63 -0.91
CA VAL A 122 8.16 -4.91 -0.39
C VAL A 122 6.65 -4.98 -0.58
N LEU A 123 6.22 -5.86 -1.48
CA LEU A 123 4.81 -6.07 -1.79
C LEU A 123 4.28 -7.19 -0.89
N LYS A 124 3.17 -6.93 -0.20
CA LYS A 124 2.55 -7.89 0.73
C LYS A 124 1.07 -8.01 0.46
N GLU A 125 0.61 -9.24 0.35
CA GLU A 125 -0.80 -9.55 0.36
C GLU A 125 -1.20 -9.90 1.80
N ILE A 126 -2.26 -9.26 2.29
CA ILE A 126 -2.84 -9.53 3.60
C ILE A 126 -4.29 -9.94 3.35
N ASP A 127 -4.47 -11.25 3.21
CA ASP A 127 -5.77 -11.89 3.12
C ASP A 127 -6.38 -12.03 4.52
N LYS A 128 -7.58 -11.48 4.71
CA LYS A 128 -8.33 -11.53 5.99
C LYS A 128 -9.61 -12.35 5.89
N ARG A 129 -9.81 -13.07 4.78
CA ARG A 129 -10.95 -13.97 4.58
C ARG A 129 -10.99 -15.10 5.62
#